data_AF-A0A954C0M3-F1
#
_entry.id   AF-A0A954C0M3-F1
#
_cell.length_a   1.000
_cell.length_b   1.000
_cell.length_c   1.000
_cell.angle_alpha   90.00
_cell.angle_beta   90.00
_cell.angle_gamma   90.00
#
_symmetry.space_group_name_H-M   'P 1'
#
loop_
_entity.id
_entity.type
_entity.pdbx_description
1 polymer ?
#
loop_
_entity_poly.entity_id
_entity_poly.type
_entity_poly.pdbx_seq_one_letter_code
_entity_poly.pdbx_strand_id
1 'polypeptide(L)'
;ALDVTIQKQILELIKNLQTKRSMAVLFITHDLGVVAEVTDKVAVMFRGKIVEYGRVLDIFANPQHPYTKGLLACRPRLTTKAERLPTVEDFIDADKKGIELDPTDPNLEIPNKKRPDKRREDLSDYDSELLKIEGLKTYFPIKKGVFRSTVGYVKAVDDVTLSVRKGKTIGLVGESGCGKTTLGRTILRLIEPTEGRVYYGEKEITGMPTAELRSMRRKMQIIFQYTFSSLNPRMTIGAAIMEPMKVHGLQGNRREREDRAAWLLEKVGLPSDHLKRYPHEFSGGQRQRIGIARTLAVEPEFIVCDESVSALDVSVQAGVLNLLMDLQDEFGLTYIFISHDLSVVKFISDEIAVMCPGATLKELWDTGKREGVKEEDFGRGGHIVEYATSEEIYRNPQHAYTKRLMEAIPDPDIEDIRKRVQGDDFASGSLARV
;
A
#
# COMPACT_ATOMS: atom_id res chain seq x y z
N ALA A 1 -8.85 6.33 -1.87
CA ALA A 1 -9.19 5.45 -0.74
C ALA A 1 -9.61 6.32 0.45
N LEU A 2 -10.61 5.88 1.22
CA LEU A 2 -10.94 6.48 2.51
C LEU A 2 -10.00 5.87 3.55
N ASP A 3 -9.58 6.67 4.53
CA ASP A 3 -8.84 6.12 5.68
C ASP A 3 -9.73 5.15 6.46
N VAL A 4 -9.13 4.16 7.11
CA VAL A 4 -9.82 3.10 7.86
C VAL A 4 -10.75 3.70 8.93
N THR A 5 -10.36 4.80 9.56
CA THR A 5 -11.18 5.50 10.56
C THR A 5 -12.44 6.14 9.96
N ILE A 6 -12.30 6.84 8.82
CA ILE A 6 -13.43 7.48 8.13
C ILE A 6 -14.35 6.44 7.49
N GLN A 7 -13.77 5.36 6.97
CA GLN A 7 -14.54 4.24 6.42
C GLN A 7 -15.50 3.69 7.48
N LYS A 8 -15.02 3.42 8.70
CA LYS A 8 -15.86 2.96 9.82
C LYS A 8 -17.01 3.93 10.12
N GLN A 9 -16.74 5.23 10.20
CA GLN A 9 -17.78 6.25 10.46
C GLN A 9 -18.89 6.26 9.40
N ILE A 10 -18.53 6.13 8.12
CA ILE A 10 -19.50 6.08 7.02
C ILE A 10 -20.35 4.81 7.09
N LEU A 11 -19.72 3.67 7.37
CA LEU A 11 -20.42 2.38 7.50
C LEU A 11 -21.42 2.39 8.67
N GLU A 12 -21.03 2.95 9.81
CA GLU A 12 -21.92 3.15 10.96
C GLU A 12 -23.10 4.07 10.62
N LEU A 13 -22.86 5.14 9.88
CA LEU A 13 -23.91 6.04 9.41
C LEU A 13 -24.91 5.31 8.49
N ILE A 14 -24.43 4.51 7.53
CA ILE A 14 -25.28 3.73 6.64
C ILE A 14 -26.15 2.76 7.44
N LYS A 15 -25.57 2.04 8.40
CA LYS A 15 -26.29 1.09 9.27
C LYS A 15 -27.35 1.79 10.14
N ASN A 16 -27.03 2.96 10.67
CA ASN A 16 -27.97 3.78 11.43
C ASN A 16 -29.15 4.24 10.57
N LEU A 17 -28.88 4.67 9.33
CA LEU A 17 -29.93 5.06 8.38
C LEU A 17 -30.80 3.87 7.97
N GLN A 18 -30.18 2.73 7.69
CA GLN A 18 -30.86 1.47 7.36
C GLN A 18 -31.88 1.11 8.46
N THR A 19 -31.43 1.12 9.72
CA THR A 19 -32.26 0.76 10.88
C THR A 19 -33.37 1.79 11.12
N LYS A 20 -33.03 3.09 11.17
CA LYS A 20 -33.99 4.16 11.45
C LYS A 20 -35.08 4.32 10.39
N ARG A 21 -34.77 3.99 9.13
CA ARG A 21 -35.69 4.16 7.99
C ARG A 21 -36.25 2.84 7.46
N SER A 22 -35.93 1.71 8.08
CA SER A 22 -36.33 0.37 7.62
C SER A 22 -36.00 0.13 6.13
N MET A 23 -34.82 0.58 5.71
CA MET A 23 -34.38 0.47 4.31
C MET A 23 -33.66 -0.85 4.07
N ALA A 24 -33.79 -1.40 2.86
CA ALA A 24 -32.85 -2.39 2.35
C ALA A 24 -31.65 -1.66 1.72
N VAL A 25 -30.44 -2.17 1.94
CA VAL A 25 -29.21 -1.62 1.37
C VAL A 25 -28.53 -2.70 0.52
N LEU A 26 -28.35 -2.42 -0.77
CA LEU A 26 -27.45 -3.19 -1.62
C LEU A 26 -26.07 -2.54 -1.56
N PHE A 27 -25.12 -3.21 -0.92
CA PHE A 27 -23.75 -2.73 -0.80
C PHE A 27 -22.84 -3.44 -1.80
N ILE A 28 -22.18 -2.69 -2.69
CA ILE A 28 -21.29 -3.23 -3.72
C ILE A 28 -19.86 -2.80 -3.38
N THR A 29 -19.00 -3.78 -3.08
CA THR A 29 -17.59 -3.54 -2.76
C THR A 29 -16.74 -4.75 -3.16
N HIS A 30 -15.43 -4.54 -3.30
CA HIS A 30 -14.43 -5.60 -3.44
C HIS A 30 -13.72 -5.92 -2.10
N ASP A 31 -13.94 -5.10 -1.07
CA ASP A 31 -13.36 -5.29 0.26
C ASP A 31 -14.24 -6.23 1.10
N LEU A 32 -13.79 -7.47 1.25
CA LEU A 32 -14.46 -8.47 2.06
C LEU A 32 -14.46 -8.13 3.56
N GLY A 33 -13.52 -7.33 4.06
CA GLY A 33 -13.55 -6.87 5.46
C GLY A 33 -14.78 -6.02 5.74
N VAL A 34 -15.07 -5.07 4.86
CA VAL A 34 -16.29 -4.26 4.96
C VAL A 34 -17.53 -5.14 4.87
N VAL A 35 -17.55 -6.11 3.95
CA VAL A 35 -18.67 -7.05 3.79
C VAL A 35 -18.92 -7.81 5.10
N ALA A 36 -17.86 -8.31 5.74
CA ALA A 36 -17.91 -9.02 7.01
C ALA A 36 -18.56 -8.20 8.14
N GLU A 37 -18.36 -6.88 8.13
CA GLU A 37 -18.86 -5.97 9.16
C GLU A 37 -20.29 -5.50 8.94
N VAL A 38 -20.69 -5.19 7.70
CA VAL A 38 -21.95 -4.45 7.44
C VAL A 38 -23.07 -5.25 6.83
N THR A 39 -22.78 -6.42 6.25
CA THR A 39 -23.77 -7.17 5.48
C THR A 39 -24.34 -8.36 6.25
N ASP A 40 -25.61 -8.68 6.00
CA ASP A 40 -26.27 -9.89 6.53
C ASP A 40 -26.10 -11.08 5.57
N LYS A 41 -26.20 -10.80 4.27
CA LYS A 41 -26.06 -11.77 3.18
C LYS A 41 -25.08 -11.27 2.15
N VAL A 42 -24.37 -12.19 1.52
CA VAL A 42 -23.33 -11.90 0.54
C VAL A 42 -23.64 -12.67 -0.74
N ALA A 43 -23.49 -11.98 -1.87
CA ALA A 43 -23.51 -12.58 -3.21
C ALA A 43 -22.13 -12.37 -3.84
N VAL A 44 -21.43 -13.45 -4.17
CA VAL A 44 -20.13 -13.40 -4.84
C VAL A 44 -20.34 -13.61 -6.33
N MET A 45 -19.84 -12.66 -7.14
CA MET A 45 -19.95 -12.70 -8.60
C MET A 45 -18.58 -12.97 -9.24
N PHE A 46 -18.53 -13.90 -10.17
CA PHE A 46 -17.35 -14.18 -11.00
C PHE A 46 -17.75 -14.32 -12.47
N ARG A 47 -17.08 -13.58 -13.36
CA ARG A 47 -17.34 -13.58 -14.82
C ARG A 47 -18.82 -13.39 -15.19
N GLY A 48 -19.50 -12.46 -14.49
CA GLY A 48 -20.90 -12.12 -14.74
C GLY A 48 -21.93 -13.12 -14.21
N LYS A 49 -21.51 -14.09 -13.39
CA LYS A 49 -22.41 -15.06 -12.76
C LYS A 49 -22.26 -15.01 -11.23
N ILE A 50 -23.38 -15.12 -10.51
CA ILE A 50 -23.34 -15.36 -9.07
C ILE A 50 -22.85 -16.79 -8.88
N VAL A 51 -21.69 -16.93 -8.24
CA VAL A 51 -21.06 -18.22 -7.98
C VAL A 51 -21.30 -18.71 -6.56
N GLU A 52 -21.64 -17.80 -5.65
CA GLU A 52 -21.97 -18.14 -4.28
C GLU A 52 -22.92 -17.11 -3.67
N TYR A 53 -23.90 -17.55 -2.88
CA TYR A 53 -24.86 -16.69 -2.20
C TYR A 53 -25.29 -17.32 -0.88
N GLY A 54 -25.19 -16.57 0.22
CA GLY A 54 -25.51 -17.09 1.55
C GLY A 54 -25.48 -16.02 2.63
N ARG A 55 -25.62 -16.45 3.89
CA ARG A 55 -25.36 -15.57 5.04
C ARG A 55 -23.87 -15.27 5.08
N VAL A 56 -23.52 -14.07 5.56
CA VAL A 56 -22.13 -13.64 5.72
C VAL A 56 -21.28 -14.69 6.47
N LEU A 57 -21.80 -15.26 7.56
CA LEU A 57 -21.07 -16.27 8.33
C LEU A 57 -20.79 -17.54 7.52
N ASP A 58 -21.74 -18.00 6.70
CA ASP A 58 -21.56 -19.21 5.89
C ASP A 58 -20.48 -19.00 4.82
N ILE A 59 -20.46 -17.81 4.19
CA ILE A 59 -19.49 -17.44 3.16
C ILE A 59 -18.07 -17.30 3.72
N PHE A 60 -17.91 -16.75 4.92
CA PHE A 60 -16.59 -16.55 5.52
C PHE A 60 -16.06 -17.79 6.23
N ALA A 61 -16.94 -18.58 6.87
CA ALA A 61 -16.53 -19.75 7.65
C ALA A 61 -16.43 -21.02 6.80
N ASN A 62 -17.23 -21.16 5.75
CA ASN A 62 -17.24 -22.35 4.90
C ASN A 62 -17.47 -22.01 3.41
N PRO A 63 -16.58 -21.21 2.79
CA PRO A 63 -16.68 -20.86 1.37
C PRO A 63 -16.62 -22.11 0.49
N GLN A 64 -17.57 -22.27 -0.41
CA GLN A 64 -17.64 -23.43 -1.29
C GLN A 64 -16.89 -23.21 -2.61
N HIS A 65 -17.08 -22.05 -3.24
CA HIS A 65 -16.56 -21.83 -4.59
C HIS A 65 -15.07 -21.44 -4.55
N PRO A 66 -14.19 -22.00 -5.42
CA PRO A 66 -12.74 -21.74 -5.38
C PRO A 66 -12.38 -20.26 -5.54
N TYR A 67 -13.18 -19.51 -6.31
CA TYR A 67 -13.03 -18.05 -6.40
C TYR A 67 -13.26 -17.35 -5.05
N THR A 68 -14.29 -17.73 -4.30
CA THR A 68 -14.59 -17.18 -2.97
C THR A 68 -13.49 -17.54 -1.98
N LYS A 69 -13.05 -18.81 -1.99
CA LYS A 69 -11.89 -19.28 -1.21
C LYS A 69 -10.66 -18.42 -1.48
N GLY A 70 -10.35 -18.19 -2.76
CA GLY A 70 -9.25 -17.33 -3.19
C GLY A 70 -9.38 -15.89 -2.70
N LEU A 71 -10.55 -15.26 -2.86
CA LEU A 71 -10.76 -13.87 -2.40
C LEU A 71 -10.51 -13.70 -0.90
N LEU A 72 -10.92 -14.67 -0.08
CA LEU A 72 -10.71 -14.67 1.37
C LEU A 72 -9.22 -14.85 1.72
N ALA A 73 -8.53 -15.73 1.00
CA ALA A 73 -7.12 -16.05 1.25
C ALA A 73 -6.14 -15.00 0.71
N CYS A 74 -6.52 -14.17 -0.28
CA CYS A 74 -5.65 -13.16 -0.88
C CYS A 74 -5.28 -12.01 0.08
N ARG A 75 -6.03 -11.81 1.17
CA ARG A 75 -5.76 -10.71 2.10
C ARG A 75 -4.59 -11.07 3.03
N PRO A 76 -3.56 -10.21 3.14
CA PRO A 76 -2.54 -10.39 4.15
C PRO A 76 -3.17 -10.39 5.55
N ARG A 77 -2.78 -11.35 6.39
CA ARG A 77 -3.19 -11.41 7.78
C ARG A 77 -2.11 -10.86 8.68
N LEU A 78 -2.51 -10.21 9.77
CA LEU A 78 -1.57 -9.72 10.77
C LEU A 78 -0.90 -10.86 11.54
N THR A 79 -1.52 -12.03 11.65
CA THR A 79 -0.99 -13.14 12.46
C THR A 79 -0.03 -14.05 11.70
N THR A 80 0.02 -13.96 10.37
CA THR A 80 0.71 -14.91 9.50
C THR A 80 2.08 -14.40 9.02
N LYS A 81 3.07 -15.30 8.92
CA LYS A 81 4.39 -15.06 8.30
C LYS A 81 4.48 -15.66 6.88
N ALA A 82 3.50 -15.38 6.02
CA ALA A 82 3.46 -15.96 4.69
C ALA A 82 4.63 -15.39 3.85
N GLU A 83 5.38 -16.25 3.16
CA GLU A 83 6.44 -15.81 2.24
C GLU A 83 5.87 -15.27 0.91
N ARG A 84 4.67 -15.72 0.55
CA ARG A 84 3.92 -15.35 -0.65
C ARG A 84 2.43 -15.33 -0.31
N LEU A 85 1.71 -14.35 -0.86
CA LEU A 85 0.26 -14.29 -0.71
C LEU A 85 -0.42 -15.26 -1.70
N PRO A 86 -1.46 -15.98 -1.26
CA PRO A 86 -2.33 -16.70 -2.18
C PRO A 86 -2.97 -15.78 -3.20
N THR A 87 -3.09 -16.24 -4.44
CA THR A 87 -3.89 -15.56 -5.46
C THR A 87 -5.12 -16.38 -5.80
N VAL A 88 -6.12 -15.73 -6.38
CA VAL A 88 -7.33 -16.40 -6.85
C VAL A 88 -7.02 -17.51 -7.85
N GLU A 89 -6.01 -17.29 -8.71
CA GLU A 89 -5.56 -18.31 -9.67
C GLU A 89 -5.07 -19.58 -8.98
N ASP A 90 -4.39 -19.47 -7.83
CA ASP A 90 -3.90 -20.64 -7.09
C ASP A 90 -5.04 -21.57 -6.67
N PHE A 91 -6.15 -21.01 -6.19
CA PHE A 91 -7.34 -21.77 -5.79
C PHE A 91 -8.09 -22.36 -6.99
N ILE A 92 -8.21 -21.58 -8.08
CA ILE A 92 -8.86 -22.06 -9.31
C ILE A 92 -8.07 -23.23 -9.91
N ASP A 93 -6.74 -23.17 -9.88
CA ASP A 93 -5.90 -24.23 -10.45
C ASP A 93 -5.76 -25.44 -9.52
N ALA A 94 -5.79 -25.25 -8.19
CA ALA A 94 -5.88 -26.33 -7.22
C ALA A 94 -7.18 -27.13 -7.38
N ASP A 95 -8.32 -26.46 -7.50
CA ASP A 95 -9.64 -27.07 -7.73
C ASP A 95 -9.66 -27.93 -9.01
N LYS A 96 -9.11 -27.42 -10.13
CA LYS A 96 -8.96 -28.20 -11.37
C LYS A 96 -8.10 -29.45 -11.21
N LYS A 97 -7.15 -29.44 -10.28
CA LYS A 97 -6.25 -30.57 -9.97
C LYS A 97 -6.82 -31.48 -8.87
N GLY A 98 -8.00 -31.18 -8.33
CA GLY A 98 -8.59 -31.93 -7.22
C GLY A 98 -7.85 -31.74 -5.89
N ILE A 99 -7.10 -30.64 -5.74
CA ILE A 99 -6.39 -30.29 -4.51
C ILE A 99 -7.28 -29.33 -3.71
N GLU A 100 -7.62 -29.73 -2.49
CA GLU A 100 -8.38 -28.88 -1.59
C GLU A 100 -7.43 -27.95 -0.81
N LEU A 101 -7.66 -26.64 -0.95
CA LEU A 101 -6.97 -25.61 -0.19
C LEU A 101 -7.96 -25.00 0.81
N ASP A 102 -7.56 -24.94 2.08
CA ASP A 102 -8.33 -24.25 3.12
C ASP A 102 -7.96 -22.76 3.11
N PRO A 103 -8.88 -21.86 2.69
CA PRO A 103 -8.61 -20.43 2.68
C PRO A 103 -8.55 -19.82 4.08
N THR A 104 -8.99 -20.55 5.12
CA THR A 104 -8.96 -20.12 6.52
C THR A 104 -7.67 -20.50 7.24
N ASP A 105 -6.86 -21.41 6.68
CA ASP A 105 -5.58 -21.81 7.26
C ASP A 105 -4.59 -20.63 7.26
N PRO A 106 -4.15 -20.13 8.44
CA PRO A 106 -3.18 -19.05 8.53
C PRO A 106 -1.79 -19.48 8.07
N ASN A 107 -1.49 -20.77 7.94
CA ASN A 107 -0.20 -21.28 7.49
C ASN A 107 -0.30 -21.94 6.11
N LEU A 108 -1.33 -21.58 5.32
CA LEU A 108 -1.55 -22.14 3.99
C LEU A 108 -0.30 -22.00 3.12
N GLU A 109 0.40 -23.11 2.91
CA GLU A 109 1.49 -23.18 1.95
C GLU A 109 0.93 -23.41 0.55
N ILE A 110 1.24 -22.52 -0.37
CA ILE A 110 0.88 -22.72 -1.78
C ILE A 110 1.95 -23.60 -2.41
N PRO A 111 1.59 -24.75 -3.00
CA PRO A 111 2.54 -25.64 -3.64
C PRO A 111 3.40 -24.90 -4.67
N ASN A 112 4.71 -25.09 -4.61
CA ASN A 112 5.71 -24.54 -5.55
C ASN A 112 5.85 -23.00 -5.58
N LYS A 113 5.38 -22.28 -4.54
CA LYS A 113 5.57 -20.83 -4.38
C LYS A 113 6.34 -20.48 -3.11
N LYS A 114 7.55 -21.04 -2.95
CA LYS A 114 8.49 -20.49 -1.97
C LYS A 114 9.07 -19.18 -2.50
N ARG A 115 9.24 -18.19 -1.62
CA ARG A 115 10.06 -17.02 -1.99
C ARG A 115 11.45 -17.59 -2.28
N PRO A 116 11.99 -17.41 -3.49
CA PRO A 116 13.35 -17.85 -3.75
C PRO A 116 14.24 -17.19 -2.72
N ASP A 117 15.07 -17.97 -2.00
CA ASP A 117 16.11 -17.41 -1.14
C ASP A 117 17.25 -16.89 -2.04
N LYS A 118 16.90 -15.88 -2.84
CA LYS A 118 17.73 -15.22 -3.84
C LYS A 118 18.20 -13.86 -3.34
N ARG A 119 18.13 -13.60 -2.02
CA ARG A 119 19.00 -12.61 -1.38
C ARG A 119 20.43 -13.13 -1.59
N ARG A 120 20.97 -12.88 -2.79
CA ARG A 120 22.14 -13.55 -3.37
C ARG A 120 23.25 -13.68 -2.32
N GLU A 121 23.82 -14.87 -2.21
CA GLU A 121 25.01 -15.15 -1.38
C GLU A 121 26.20 -14.21 -1.70
N ASP A 122 26.16 -13.54 -2.86
CA ASP A 122 27.21 -12.64 -3.37
C ASP A 122 27.08 -11.16 -2.95
N LEU A 123 26.10 -10.77 -2.12
CA LEU A 123 25.82 -9.36 -1.83
C LEU A 123 26.06 -9.01 -0.35
N SER A 124 27.34 -8.91 0.02
CA SER A 124 27.84 -8.43 1.32
C SER A 124 27.44 -6.98 1.70
N ASP A 125 26.60 -6.33 0.89
CA ASP A 125 26.30 -4.90 0.90
C ASP A 125 24.82 -4.59 1.27
N TYR A 126 23.99 -5.57 1.65
CA TYR A 126 22.57 -5.35 2.00
C TYR A 126 22.36 -4.64 3.35
N ASP A 127 23.41 -4.54 4.17
CA ASP A 127 23.37 -3.77 5.41
C ASP A 127 23.91 -2.35 5.26
N SER A 128 24.40 -1.97 4.07
CA SER A 128 24.80 -0.60 3.84
C SER A 128 23.58 0.32 3.70
N GLU A 129 23.73 1.53 4.23
CA GLU A 129 22.73 2.58 4.15
C GLU A 129 22.69 3.12 2.71
N LEU A 130 21.57 2.88 2.01
CA LEU A 130 21.36 3.38 0.64
C LEU A 130 20.82 4.81 0.67
N LEU A 131 19.94 5.11 1.62
CA LEU A 131 19.33 6.43 1.75
C LEU A 131 19.36 6.86 3.21
N LYS A 132 19.80 8.09 3.46
CA LYS A 132 19.75 8.72 4.78
C LYS A 132 18.99 10.03 4.71
N ILE A 133 18.05 10.24 5.61
CA ILE A 133 17.23 11.45 5.71
C ILE A 133 17.48 12.04 7.09
N GLU A 134 17.86 13.32 7.15
CA GLU A 134 18.21 14.02 8.39
C GLU A 134 17.38 15.29 8.53
N GLY A 135 16.51 15.33 9.54
CA GLY A 135 15.73 16.51 9.92
C GLY A 135 14.90 17.13 8.79
N LEU A 136 14.35 16.30 7.89
CA LEU A 136 13.69 16.75 6.69
C LEU A 136 12.37 17.48 7.01
N LYS A 137 12.21 18.68 6.45
CA LYS A 137 11.00 19.50 6.59
C LYS A 137 10.44 19.88 5.23
N THR A 138 9.12 19.91 5.11
CA THR A 138 8.43 20.35 3.88
C THR A 138 7.18 21.13 4.24
N TYR A 139 7.27 22.45 4.06
CA TYR A 139 6.23 23.41 4.44
C TYR A 139 5.66 24.10 3.22
N PHE A 140 4.33 24.11 3.10
CA PHE A 140 3.64 24.78 2.01
C PHE A 140 3.12 26.14 2.47
N PRO A 141 3.47 27.25 1.79
CA PRO A 141 3.01 28.58 2.19
C PRO A 141 1.51 28.74 1.96
N ILE A 142 0.79 29.20 2.98
CA ILE A 142 -0.60 29.63 2.88
C ILE A 142 -0.60 31.07 2.39
N LYS A 143 -1.11 31.31 1.18
CA LYS A 143 -1.19 32.64 0.57
C LYS A 143 -2.61 33.19 0.68
N LYS A 144 -2.77 34.42 1.17
CA LYS A 144 -4.07 35.11 1.27
C LYS A 144 -3.99 36.55 0.73
N GLY A 145 -5.17 37.12 0.43
CA GLY A 145 -5.31 38.49 -0.05
C GLY A 145 -4.96 38.70 -1.52
N VAL A 146 -5.25 39.90 -2.03
CA VAL A 146 -5.04 40.29 -3.44
C VAL A 146 -3.55 40.23 -3.83
N PHE A 147 -2.65 40.51 -2.88
CA PHE A 147 -1.19 40.47 -3.08
C PHE A 147 -0.56 39.09 -2.83
N ARG A 148 -1.35 38.04 -2.52
CA ARG A 148 -0.88 36.67 -2.23
C ARG A 148 0.28 36.61 -1.22
N SER A 149 0.24 37.41 -0.16
CA SER A 149 1.25 37.36 0.90
C SER A 149 1.16 36.05 1.69
N THR A 150 2.31 35.54 2.15
CA THR A 150 2.37 34.34 2.99
C THR A 150 1.91 34.70 4.41
N VAL A 151 0.83 34.07 4.87
CA VAL A 151 0.22 34.32 6.19
C VAL A 151 0.41 33.15 7.16
N GLY A 152 1.05 32.07 6.72
CA GLY A 152 1.31 30.88 7.50
C GLY A 152 1.83 29.75 6.63
N TYR A 153 2.06 28.59 7.23
CA TYR A 153 2.53 27.40 6.53
C TYR A 153 1.70 26.18 6.93
N VAL A 154 1.38 25.33 5.95
CA VAL A 154 0.96 23.95 6.21
C VAL A 154 2.21 23.11 6.34
N LYS A 155 2.48 22.61 7.55
CA LYS A 155 3.61 21.73 7.82
C LYS A 155 3.25 20.30 7.45
N ALA A 156 3.61 19.86 6.24
CA ALA A 156 3.29 18.50 5.80
C ALA A 156 4.28 17.47 6.35
N VAL A 157 5.57 17.82 6.37
CA VAL A 157 6.65 17.01 6.95
C VAL A 157 7.43 17.90 7.91
N ASP A 158 7.62 17.47 9.16
CA ASP A 158 8.23 18.28 10.21
C ASP A 158 9.30 17.51 11.00
N ASP A 159 10.55 17.61 10.53
CA ASP A 159 11.74 17.05 11.17
C ASP A 159 11.72 15.52 11.21
N VAL A 160 11.64 14.94 10.01
CA VAL A 160 11.72 13.48 9.80
C VAL A 160 13.17 13.07 9.60
N THR A 161 13.62 12.10 10.39
CA THR A 161 14.92 11.42 10.25
C THR A 161 14.68 9.93 10.05
N LEU A 162 15.27 9.34 9.01
CA LEU A 162 15.06 7.94 8.63
C LEU A 162 16.26 7.44 7.81
N SER A 163 16.64 6.18 7.98
CA SER A 163 17.62 5.51 7.13
C SER A 163 16.98 4.33 6.42
N VAL A 164 17.39 4.07 5.17
CA VAL A 164 16.91 2.94 4.36
C VAL A 164 18.12 2.11 3.95
N ARG A 165 18.14 0.84 4.34
CA ARG A 165 19.19 -0.11 3.95
C ARG A 165 18.94 -0.68 2.55
N LYS A 166 20.02 -0.97 1.85
CA LYS A 166 19.97 -1.51 0.49
C LYS A 166 19.23 -2.85 0.45
N GLY A 167 18.31 -2.98 -0.50
CA GLY A 167 17.53 -4.20 -0.72
C GLY A 167 16.51 -4.51 0.39
N LYS A 168 16.27 -3.57 1.30
CA LYS A 168 15.22 -3.66 2.33
C LYS A 168 14.00 -2.83 1.94
N THR A 169 12.88 -3.16 2.56
CA THR A 169 11.64 -2.40 2.43
C THR A 169 11.32 -1.71 3.77
N ILE A 170 11.15 -0.40 3.73
CA ILE A 170 10.57 0.36 4.84
C ILE A 170 9.11 0.68 4.53
N GLY A 171 8.22 0.24 5.40
CA GLY A 171 6.82 0.60 5.41
C GLY A 171 6.60 1.96 6.03
N LEU A 172 5.90 2.87 5.36
CA LEU A 172 5.50 4.17 5.91
C LEU A 172 3.99 4.22 6.05
N VAL A 173 3.52 4.34 7.29
CA VAL A 173 2.10 4.22 7.66
C VAL A 173 1.61 5.40 8.47
N GLY A 174 0.29 5.60 8.49
CA GLY A 174 -0.37 6.68 9.21
C GLY A 174 -1.70 7.05 8.56
N GLU A 175 -2.54 7.81 9.25
CA GLU A 175 -3.84 8.27 8.76
C GLU A 175 -3.68 9.10 7.46
N SER A 176 -4.74 9.15 6.67
CA SER A 176 -4.79 10.02 5.48
C SER A 176 -4.48 11.49 5.85
N GLY A 177 -3.64 12.14 5.03
CA GLY A 177 -3.23 13.53 5.26
C GLY A 177 -2.08 13.73 6.24
N CYS A 178 -1.51 12.69 6.84
CA CYS A 178 -0.38 12.83 7.77
C CYS A 178 0.97 13.20 7.11
N GLY A 179 1.05 13.30 5.78
CA GLY A 179 2.26 13.78 5.07
C GLY A 179 3.10 12.72 4.34
N LYS A 180 2.70 11.44 4.33
CA LYS A 180 3.46 10.32 3.73
C LYS A 180 3.84 10.55 2.26
N THR A 181 2.85 10.85 1.41
CA THR A 181 3.07 11.13 -0.01
C THR A 181 3.96 12.36 -0.20
N THR A 182 3.84 13.37 0.66
CA THR A 182 4.75 14.52 0.63
C THR A 182 6.18 14.10 0.97
N LEU A 183 6.38 13.32 2.03
CA LEU A 183 7.69 12.79 2.42
C LEU A 183 8.33 12.01 1.26
N GLY A 184 7.62 11.06 0.67
CA GLY A 184 8.11 10.27 -0.48
C GLY A 184 8.51 11.15 -1.67
N ARG A 185 7.72 12.17 -1.99
CA ARG A 185 8.03 13.11 -3.09
C ARG A 185 9.17 14.07 -2.76
N THR A 186 9.31 14.49 -1.50
CA THR A 186 10.43 15.34 -1.06
C THR A 186 11.75 14.58 -1.09
N ILE A 187 11.76 13.32 -0.64
CA ILE A 187 12.93 12.43 -0.73
C ILE A 187 13.48 12.37 -2.17
N LEU A 188 12.58 12.27 -3.15
CA LEU A 188 12.95 12.22 -4.57
C LEU A 188 13.19 13.59 -5.22
N ARG A 189 13.10 14.69 -4.46
CA ARG A 189 13.11 16.07 -4.96
C ARG A 189 12.16 16.30 -6.12
N LEU A 190 10.96 15.71 -6.02
CA LEU A 190 9.79 16.11 -6.81
C LEU A 190 9.08 17.30 -6.15
N ILE A 191 9.26 17.44 -4.83
CA ILE A 191 8.91 18.61 -4.03
C ILE A 191 10.21 19.07 -3.36
N GLU A 192 10.50 20.36 -3.39
CA GLU A 192 11.71 20.87 -2.74
C GLU A 192 11.53 20.89 -1.22
N PRO A 193 12.52 20.40 -0.45
CA PRO A 193 12.50 20.49 0.99
C PRO A 193 12.62 21.96 1.44
N THR A 194 12.03 22.26 2.59
CA THR A 194 12.21 23.56 3.26
C THR A 194 13.52 23.57 4.06
N GLU A 195 13.81 22.48 4.77
CA GLU A 195 15.04 22.26 5.52
C GLU A 195 15.35 20.76 5.57
N GLY A 196 16.52 20.42 6.11
CA GLY A 196 17.00 19.05 6.26
C GLY A 196 17.77 18.57 5.05
N ARG A 197 18.31 17.36 5.15
CA ARG A 197 19.21 16.77 4.16
C ARG A 197 18.77 15.37 3.80
N VAL A 198 19.03 15.00 2.56
CA VAL A 198 18.82 13.65 2.06
C VAL A 198 20.11 13.23 1.38
N TYR A 199 20.61 12.06 1.74
CA TYR A 199 21.81 11.45 1.19
C TYR A 199 21.42 10.16 0.48
N TYR A 200 22.00 9.94 -0.70
CA TYR A 200 21.94 8.69 -1.44
C TYR A 200 23.36 8.09 -1.43
N GLY A 201 23.56 7.01 -0.68
CA GLY A 201 24.87 6.58 -0.21
C GLY A 201 25.57 7.75 0.49
N GLU A 202 26.80 8.05 0.08
CA GLU A 202 27.58 9.17 0.63
C GLU A 202 27.21 10.54 0.03
N LYS A 203 26.34 10.59 -0.99
CA LYS A 203 26.11 11.81 -1.79
C LYS A 203 24.86 12.55 -1.34
N GLU A 204 24.99 13.80 -0.89
CA GLU A 204 23.85 14.65 -0.56
C GLU A 204 23.06 15.08 -1.82
N ILE A 205 21.76 14.80 -1.88
CA ILE A 205 20.88 15.11 -3.02
C ILE A 205 20.10 16.42 -2.86
N THR A 206 19.91 16.91 -1.63
CA THR A 206 19.08 18.10 -1.31
C THR A 206 19.54 19.38 -2.00
N GLY A 207 20.85 19.63 -2.06
CA GLY A 207 21.43 20.80 -2.72
C GLY A 207 21.86 20.60 -4.18
N MET A 208 21.67 19.41 -4.76
CA MET A 208 22.22 19.11 -6.09
C MET A 208 21.66 20.02 -7.21
N PRO A 209 22.51 20.45 -8.16
CA PRO A 209 22.05 21.08 -9.38
C PRO A 209 21.16 20.17 -10.22
N THR A 210 20.25 20.75 -11.01
CA THR A 210 19.28 20.00 -11.83
C THR A 210 19.94 19.01 -12.80
N ALA A 211 21.15 19.31 -13.30
CA ALA A 211 21.88 18.41 -14.20
C ALA A 211 22.29 17.11 -13.51
N GLU A 212 22.80 17.19 -12.28
CA GLU A 212 23.20 16.02 -11.49
C GLU A 212 21.99 15.24 -10.98
N LEU A 213 20.90 15.93 -10.63
CA LEU A 213 19.63 15.31 -10.26
C LEU A 213 19.06 14.43 -11.37
N ARG A 214 19.28 14.78 -12.65
CA ARG A 214 18.84 13.92 -13.77
C ARG A 214 19.50 12.54 -13.72
N SER A 215 20.75 12.45 -13.28
CA SER A 215 21.43 11.16 -13.10
C SER A 215 20.82 10.40 -11.91
N MET A 216 20.60 11.10 -10.79
CA MET A 216 19.99 10.49 -9.59
C MET A 216 18.56 9.99 -9.85
N ARG A 217 17.79 10.69 -10.69
CA ARG A 217 16.46 10.25 -11.12
C ARG A 217 16.46 8.91 -11.86
N ARG A 218 17.58 8.42 -12.39
CA ARG A 218 17.63 7.05 -12.91
C ARG A 218 17.65 6.01 -11.79
N LYS A 219 18.40 6.30 -10.74
CA LYS A 219 18.61 5.42 -9.59
C LYS A 219 17.42 5.39 -8.63
N MET A 220 16.72 6.52 -8.53
CA MET A 220 15.58 6.71 -7.65
C MET A 220 14.31 6.97 -8.45
N GLN A 221 13.29 6.13 -8.26
CA GLN A 221 12.02 6.22 -8.96
C GLN A 221 10.82 6.19 -8.01
N ILE A 222 9.63 6.43 -8.57
CA ILE A 222 8.36 6.38 -7.83
C ILE A 222 7.31 5.64 -8.65
N ILE A 223 6.58 4.77 -7.97
CA ILE A 223 5.33 4.19 -8.45
C ILE A 223 4.20 5.00 -7.81
N PHE A 224 3.50 5.79 -8.62
CA PHE A 224 2.42 6.67 -8.15
C PHE A 224 1.12 5.91 -7.84
N GLN A 225 0.34 6.44 -6.91
CA GLN A 225 -0.95 5.92 -6.43
C GLN A 225 -1.95 5.60 -7.56
N TYR A 226 -2.05 6.47 -8.57
CA TYR A 226 -2.96 6.27 -9.70
C TYR A 226 -2.19 6.15 -11.00
N THR A 227 -1.96 4.93 -11.48
CA THR A 227 -1.23 4.70 -12.73
C THR A 227 -1.89 5.37 -13.93
N PHE A 228 -3.23 5.50 -13.92
CA PHE A 228 -3.97 6.20 -14.98
C PHE A 228 -3.53 7.65 -15.14
N SER A 229 -3.29 8.37 -14.03
CA SER A 229 -2.78 9.74 -14.07
C SER A 229 -1.32 9.83 -14.52
N SER A 230 -0.55 8.75 -14.33
CA SER A 230 0.87 8.69 -14.68
C SER A 230 1.13 8.29 -16.13
N LEU A 231 0.17 7.64 -16.80
CA LEU A 231 0.27 7.20 -18.19
C LEU A 231 -0.46 8.18 -19.11
N ASN A 232 0.17 8.61 -20.20
CA ASN A 232 -0.49 9.43 -21.19
C ASN A 232 -1.48 8.59 -22.01
N PRO A 233 -2.80 8.88 -21.99
CA PRO A 233 -3.81 8.06 -22.66
C PRO A 233 -3.68 8.05 -24.19
N ARG A 234 -2.92 9.00 -24.76
CA ARG A 234 -2.67 9.10 -26.22
C ARG A 234 -1.43 8.35 -26.67
N MET A 235 -0.68 7.76 -25.75
CA MET A 235 0.54 6.99 -26.06
C MET A 235 0.26 5.51 -25.90
N THR A 236 0.89 4.69 -26.75
CA THR A 236 0.89 3.24 -26.54
C THR A 236 1.71 2.89 -25.31
N ILE A 237 1.45 1.71 -24.74
CA ILE A 237 2.19 1.22 -23.57
C ILE A 237 3.68 1.06 -23.88
N GLY A 238 4.03 0.54 -25.06
CA GLY A 238 5.43 0.46 -25.47
C GLY A 238 6.10 1.83 -25.54
N ALA A 239 5.42 2.86 -26.05
CA ALA A 239 5.96 4.21 -26.05
C ALA A 239 6.14 4.78 -24.62
N ALA A 240 5.20 4.50 -23.73
CA ALA A 240 5.27 4.94 -22.33
C ALA A 240 6.41 4.27 -21.55
N ILE A 241 6.66 2.97 -21.76
CA ILE A 241 7.78 2.23 -21.14
C ILE A 241 9.12 2.69 -21.73
N MET A 242 9.17 2.98 -23.04
CA MET A 242 10.39 3.44 -23.70
C MET A 242 10.77 4.90 -23.42
N GLU A 243 9.81 5.73 -23.01
CA GLU A 243 10.04 7.16 -22.79
C GLU A 243 11.17 7.43 -21.77
N PRO A 244 11.16 6.85 -20.56
CA PRO A 244 12.27 7.01 -19.61
C PRO A 244 13.63 6.62 -20.20
N MET A 245 13.69 5.52 -20.96
CA MET A 245 14.92 5.07 -21.63
C MET A 245 15.43 6.12 -22.62
N LYS A 246 14.54 6.75 -23.40
CA LYS A 246 14.91 7.81 -24.34
C LYS A 246 15.43 9.05 -23.62
N VAL A 247 14.74 9.49 -22.57
CA VAL A 247 15.11 10.68 -21.78
C VAL A 247 16.50 10.53 -21.17
N HIS A 248 16.85 9.31 -20.75
CA HIS A 248 18.12 9.02 -20.09
C HIS A 248 19.20 8.45 -21.03
N GLY A 249 18.95 8.39 -22.34
CA GLY A 249 19.91 7.88 -23.31
C GLY A 249 20.24 6.39 -23.14
N LEU A 250 19.30 5.59 -22.62
CA LEU A 250 19.48 4.17 -22.37
C LEU A 250 19.07 3.31 -23.55
N GLN A 251 19.64 2.09 -23.59
CA GLN A 251 19.37 1.03 -24.56
C GLN A 251 19.55 1.51 -26.01
N GLY A 252 20.74 2.02 -26.34
CA GLY A 252 21.20 2.37 -27.69
C GLY A 252 20.12 2.82 -28.67
N ASN A 253 19.69 1.93 -29.55
CA ASN A 253 18.78 2.21 -30.66
C ASN A 253 17.30 1.90 -30.35
N ARG A 254 16.40 2.24 -31.29
CA ARG A 254 14.95 2.04 -31.12
C ARG A 254 14.57 0.58 -30.90
N ARG A 255 15.20 -0.34 -31.63
CA ARG A 255 14.88 -1.77 -31.56
C ARG A 255 15.26 -2.36 -30.20
N GLU A 256 16.44 -2.01 -29.70
CA GLU A 256 16.88 -2.42 -28.36
C GLU A 256 15.93 -1.93 -27.26
N ARG A 257 15.40 -0.71 -27.38
CA ARG A 257 14.37 -0.19 -26.46
C ARG A 257 13.05 -0.96 -26.56
N GLU A 258 12.63 -1.33 -27.77
CA GLU A 258 11.42 -2.11 -27.99
C GLU A 258 11.57 -3.54 -27.40
N ASP A 259 12.71 -4.18 -27.62
CA ASP A 259 13.04 -5.50 -27.06
C ASP A 259 13.10 -5.45 -25.53
N ARG A 260 13.70 -4.40 -24.96
CA ARG A 260 13.72 -4.18 -23.51
C ARG A 260 12.30 -3.95 -22.95
N ALA A 261 11.48 -3.16 -23.64
CA ALA A 261 10.10 -2.91 -23.22
C ALA A 261 9.24 -4.18 -23.29
N ALA A 262 9.42 -5.02 -24.31
CA ALA A 262 8.77 -6.33 -24.43
C ALA A 262 9.13 -7.22 -23.24
N TRP A 263 10.43 -7.35 -22.94
CA TRP A 263 10.91 -8.12 -21.81
C TRP A 263 10.36 -7.60 -20.47
N LEU A 264 10.30 -6.28 -20.28
CA LEU A 264 9.75 -5.67 -19.06
C LEU A 264 8.25 -5.95 -18.89
N LEU A 265 7.47 -5.98 -19.98
CA LEU A 265 6.07 -6.37 -19.92
C LEU A 265 5.91 -7.83 -19.49
N GLU A 266 6.69 -8.73 -20.08
CA GLU A 266 6.66 -10.15 -19.72
C GLU A 266 7.05 -10.35 -18.25
N LYS A 267 8.06 -9.60 -17.78
CA LYS A 267 8.47 -9.60 -16.37
C LYS A 267 7.38 -9.20 -15.39
N VAL A 268 6.52 -8.27 -15.76
CA VAL A 268 5.37 -7.88 -14.92
C VAL A 268 4.13 -8.75 -15.16
N GLY A 269 4.26 -9.84 -15.93
CA GLY A 269 3.19 -10.80 -16.20
C GLY A 269 2.23 -10.37 -17.32
N LEU A 270 2.68 -9.54 -18.25
CA LEU A 270 1.90 -9.09 -19.41
C LEU A 270 2.56 -9.56 -20.71
N PRO A 271 1.79 -10.14 -21.65
CA PRO A 271 2.29 -10.48 -22.98
C PRO A 271 2.97 -9.32 -23.71
N SER A 272 4.05 -9.59 -24.45
CA SER A 272 4.81 -8.58 -25.18
C SER A 272 4.07 -7.97 -26.37
N ASP A 273 3.07 -8.65 -26.93
CA ASP A 273 2.20 -8.11 -28.00
C ASP A 273 1.33 -6.93 -27.52
N HIS A 274 1.19 -6.75 -26.19
CA HIS A 274 0.51 -5.62 -25.57
C HIS A 274 1.21 -4.27 -25.77
N LEU A 275 2.47 -4.23 -26.25
CA LEU A 275 3.21 -2.97 -26.47
C LEU A 275 2.47 -1.97 -27.38
N LYS A 276 1.66 -2.46 -28.30
CA LYS A 276 0.93 -1.64 -29.28
C LYS A 276 -0.40 -1.10 -28.75
N ARG A 277 -0.87 -1.61 -27.61
CA ARG A 277 -2.13 -1.22 -26.99
C ARG A 277 -2.00 0.10 -26.22
N TYR A 278 -3.13 0.70 -25.91
CA TYR A 278 -3.27 1.95 -25.17
C TYR A 278 -3.72 1.71 -23.73
N PRO A 279 -3.46 2.64 -22.80
CA PRO A 279 -3.80 2.48 -21.38
C PRO A 279 -5.25 2.09 -21.10
N HIS A 280 -6.20 2.59 -21.89
CA HIS A 280 -7.63 2.34 -21.66
C HIS A 280 -8.06 0.88 -21.93
N GLU A 281 -7.24 0.10 -22.63
CA GLU A 281 -7.51 -1.31 -22.98
C GLU A 281 -7.12 -2.29 -21.86
N PHE A 282 -6.63 -1.78 -20.72
CA PHE A 282 -6.14 -2.59 -19.60
C PHE A 282 -6.99 -2.42 -18.35
N SER A 283 -7.06 -3.45 -17.51
CA SER A 283 -7.64 -3.34 -16.16
C SER A 283 -6.78 -2.47 -15.24
N GLY A 284 -7.31 -2.04 -14.08
CA GLY A 284 -6.54 -1.26 -13.10
C GLY A 284 -5.23 -1.95 -12.68
N GLY A 285 -5.30 -3.25 -12.39
CA GLY A 285 -4.13 -4.08 -12.06
C GLY A 285 -3.09 -4.19 -13.17
N GLN A 286 -3.55 -4.36 -14.41
CA GLN A 286 -2.65 -4.41 -15.56
C GLN A 286 -1.97 -3.06 -15.79
N ARG A 287 -2.71 -1.94 -15.62
CA ARG A 287 -2.12 -0.60 -15.68
C ARG A 287 -1.07 -0.41 -14.59
N GLN A 288 -1.32 -0.91 -13.38
CA GLN A 288 -0.33 -0.86 -12.30
C GLN A 288 0.96 -1.60 -12.66
N ARG A 289 0.84 -2.83 -13.18
CA ARG A 289 1.97 -3.63 -13.68
C ARG A 289 2.75 -2.88 -14.78
N ILE A 290 2.05 -2.21 -15.69
CA ILE A 290 2.67 -1.36 -16.71
C ILE A 290 3.44 -0.19 -16.07
N GLY A 291 2.90 0.45 -15.04
CA GLY A 291 3.58 1.50 -14.28
C GLY A 291 4.87 1.00 -13.62
N ILE A 292 4.85 -0.21 -13.07
CA ILE A 292 6.03 -0.89 -12.53
C ILE A 292 7.05 -1.14 -13.66
N ALA A 293 6.63 -1.70 -14.80
CA ALA A 293 7.52 -1.93 -15.95
C ALA A 293 8.17 -0.63 -16.45
N ARG A 294 7.41 0.47 -16.54
CA ARG A 294 7.95 1.80 -16.90
C ARG A 294 8.99 2.28 -15.90
N THR A 295 8.75 2.04 -14.61
CA THR A 295 9.67 2.41 -13.52
C THR A 295 10.99 1.65 -13.62
N LEU A 296 10.92 0.35 -13.90
CA LEU A 296 12.09 -0.52 -14.05
C LEU A 296 12.90 -0.24 -15.32
N ALA A 297 12.34 0.49 -16.29
CA ALA A 297 12.98 0.74 -17.58
C ALA A 297 14.31 1.52 -17.47
N VAL A 298 14.53 2.23 -16.36
CA VAL A 298 15.78 2.97 -16.09
C VAL A 298 16.74 2.25 -15.13
N GLU A 299 16.41 1.01 -14.75
CA GLU A 299 17.19 0.16 -13.83
C GLU A 299 17.47 0.85 -12.49
N PRO A 300 16.42 1.22 -11.74
CA PRO A 300 16.56 1.89 -10.46
C PRO A 300 17.13 0.94 -9.39
N GLU A 301 17.68 1.52 -8.34
CA GLU A 301 18.10 0.82 -7.11
C GLU A 301 17.12 1.11 -5.96
N PHE A 302 16.44 2.26 -6.01
CA PHE A 302 15.49 2.73 -5.00
C PHE A 302 14.15 3.14 -5.62
N ILE A 303 13.04 2.66 -5.06
CA ILE A 303 11.68 2.99 -5.51
C ILE A 303 10.80 3.37 -4.33
N VAL A 304 10.15 4.54 -4.42
CA VAL A 304 9.04 4.90 -3.54
C VAL A 304 7.75 4.31 -4.13
N CYS A 305 7.09 3.42 -3.39
CA CYS A 305 5.77 2.91 -3.73
C CYS A 305 4.72 3.76 -3.02
N ASP A 306 4.16 4.75 -3.70
CA ASP A 306 3.18 5.70 -3.13
C ASP A 306 1.77 5.13 -3.29
N GLU A 307 1.26 4.41 -2.27
CA GLU A 307 -0.07 3.79 -2.28
C GLU A 307 -0.35 2.90 -3.50
N SER A 308 0.68 2.20 -3.97
CA SER A 308 0.74 1.50 -5.26
C SER A 308 -0.24 0.34 -5.42
N VAL A 309 -0.87 -0.13 -4.34
CA VAL A 309 -1.85 -1.23 -4.37
C VAL A 309 -3.23 -0.86 -3.84
N SER A 310 -3.37 0.35 -3.29
CA SER A 310 -4.57 0.78 -2.54
C SER A 310 -5.87 0.85 -3.35
N ALA A 311 -5.77 1.06 -4.66
CA ALA A 311 -6.90 1.21 -5.56
C ALA A 311 -7.23 -0.08 -6.34
N LEU A 312 -6.61 -1.20 -5.97
CA LEU A 312 -6.75 -2.49 -6.64
C LEU A 312 -7.65 -3.44 -5.85
N ASP A 313 -8.40 -4.27 -6.56
CA ASP A 313 -9.16 -5.34 -5.92
C ASP A 313 -8.22 -6.31 -5.18
N VAL A 314 -8.70 -6.93 -4.09
CA VAL A 314 -7.90 -7.80 -3.21
C VAL A 314 -7.16 -8.92 -3.95
N SER A 315 -7.76 -9.48 -5.00
CA SER A 315 -7.14 -10.52 -5.82
C SER A 315 -5.95 -10.00 -6.63
N VAL A 316 -6.08 -8.78 -7.17
CA VAL A 316 -5.02 -8.14 -7.96
C VAL A 316 -3.91 -7.65 -7.03
N GLN A 317 -4.26 -7.10 -5.86
CA GLN A 317 -3.33 -6.63 -4.85
C GLN A 317 -2.33 -7.71 -4.44
N ALA A 318 -2.80 -8.92 -4.10
CA ALA A 318 -1.92 -10.05 -3.75
C ALA A 318 -0.91 -10.34 -4.86
N GLY A 319 -1.37 -10.40 -6.11
CA GLY A 319 -0.50 -10.61 -7.27
C GLY A 319 0.50 -9.49 -7.52
N VAL A 320 0.18 -8.24 -7.20
CA VAL A 320 1.11 -7.09 -7.33
C VAL A 320 2.12 -7.07 -6.19
N LEU A 321 1.72 -7.41 -4.96
CA LEU A 321 2.63 -7.50 -3.82
C LEU A 321 3.67 -8.61 -4.03
N ASN A 322 3.23 -9.80 -4.46
CA ASN A 322 4.13 -10.89 -4.83
C ASN A 322 5.10 -10.45 -5.95
N LEU A 323 4.60 -9.74 -6.98
CA LEU A 323 5.45 -9.20 -8.05
C LEU A 323 6.51 -8.23 -7.49
N LEU A 324 6.15 -7.31 -6.59
CA LEU A 324 7.12 -6.37 -6.02
C LEU A 324 8.21 -7.10 -5.23
N MET A 325 7.88 -8.17 -4.52
CA MET A 325 8.85 -9.03 -3.83
C MET A 325 9.75 -9.79 -4.81
N ASP A 326 9.19 -10.36 -5.87
CA ASP A 326 9.97 -11.04 -6.91
C ASP A 326 10.97 -10.07 -7.55
N LEU A 327 10.53 -8.85 -7.86
CA LEU A 327 11.38 -7.79 -8.41
C LEU A 327 12.44 -7.33 -7.40
N GLN A 328 12.10 -7.28 -6.11
CA GLN A 328 13.05 -6.98 -5.04
C GLN A 328 14.18 -7.99 -5.03
N ASP A 329 13.83 -9.28 -5.02
CA ASP A 329 14.79 -10.38 -4.94
C ASP A 329 15.62 -10.48 -6.23
N GLU A 330 15.00 -10.27 -7.40
CA GLU A 330 15.68 -10.40 -8.69
C GLU A 330 16.63 -9.23 -9.00
N PHE A 331 16.21 -7.99 -8.72
CA PHE A 331 16.95 -6.78 -9.08
C PHE A 331 17.68 -6.13 -7.90
N GLY A 332 17.50 -6.63 -6.67
CA GLY A 332 18.06 -6.02 -5.47
C GLY A 332 17.46 -4.65 -5.15
N LEU A 333 16.16 -4.46 -5.42
CA LEU A 333 15.49 -3.17 -5.26
C LEU A 333 15.31 -2.81 -3.78
N THR A 334 15.41 -1.53 -3.51
CA THR A 334 15.13 -0.95 -2.18
C THR A 334 13.82 -0.19 -2.24
N TYR A 335 12.96 -0.36 -1.24
CA TYR A 335 11.63 0.25 -1.24
C TYR A 335 11.38 1.14 -0.02
N ILE A 336 10.75 2.29 -0.25
CA ILE A 336 9.84 2.88 0.74
C ILE A 336 8.43 2.56 0.27
N PHE A 337 7.68 1.79 1.05
CA PHE A 337 6.33 1.37 0.76
C PHE A 337 5.32 2.18 1.58
N ILE A 338 4.61 3.09 0.93
CA ILE A 338 3.61 3.96 1.55
C ILE A 338 2.24 3.30 1.40
N SER A 339 1.55 3.10 2.52
CA SER A 339 0.17 2.60 2.51
C SER A 339 -0.58 3.09 3.75
N HIS A 340 -1.90 3.05 3.69
CA HIS A 340 -2.78 3.14 4.86
C HIS A 340 -3.21 1.76 5.36
N ASP A 341 -3.06 0.69 4.55
CA ASP A 341 -3.32 -0.69 4.96
C ASP A 341 -2.09 -1.27 5.66
N LEU A 342 -2.21 -1.42 6.98
CA LEU A 342 -1.18 -2.00 7.84
C LEU A 342 -0.90 -3.47 7.51
N SER A 343 -1.92 -4.28 7.23
CA SER A 343 -1.72 -5.70 6.88
C SER A 343 -0.86 -5.87 5.63
N VAL A 344 -1.05 -5.02 4.63
CA VAL A 344 -0.19 -4.96 3.44
C VAL A 344 1.24 -4.55 3.80
N VAL A 345 1.39 -3.51 4.61
CA VAL A 345 2.71 -2.99 5.00
C VAL A 345 3.48 -4.02 5.78
N LYS A 346 2.81 -4.71 6.71
CA LYS A 346 3.37 -5.81 7.49
C LYS A 346 4.01 -6.86 6.60
N PHE A 347 3.28 -7.24 5.56
CA PHE A 347 3.64 -8.33 4.67
C PHE A 347 4.88 -8.00 3.83
N ILE A 348 4.99 -6.77 3.32
CA ILE A 348 6.05 -6.40 2.38
C ILE A 348 7.29 -5.77 3.04
N SER A 349 7.16 -5.25 4.27
CA SER A 349 8.19 -4.42 4.90
C SER A 349 9.05 -5.18 5.90
N ASP A 350 10.36 -4.93 5.87
CA ASP A 350 11.29 -5.39 6.91
C ASP A 350 11.16 -4.51 8.17
N GLU A 351 11.00 -3.19 7.98
CA GLU A 351 10.87 -2.17 9.03
C GLU A 351 9.66 -1.28 8.76
N ILE A 352 9.08 -0.67 9.81
CA ILE A 352 7.90 0.19 9.70
C ILE A 352 8.15 1.49 10.45
N ALA A 353 7.90 2.61 9.76
CA ALA A 353 7.86 3.97 10.28
C ALA A 353 6.41 4.45 10.36
N VAL A 354 5.96 4.84 11.56
CA VAL A 354 4.62 5.35 11.81
C VAL A 354 4.66 6.87 11.83
N MET A 355 3.92 7.50 10.92
CA MET A 355 3.84 8.95 10.73
C MET A 355 2.53 9.53 11.27
N CYS A 356 2.62 10.52 12.14
CA CYS A 356 1.49 11.18 12.79
C CYS A 356 1.63 12.71 12.72
N PRO A 357 0.54 13.46 12.46
CA PRO A 357 0.54 14.90 12.62
C PRO A 357 0.27 15.27 14.09
N GLY A 358 0.85 16.38 14.55
CA GLY A 358 0.69 16.86 15.93
C GLY A 358 -0.75 17.08 16.36
N ALA A 359 -1.63 17.45 15.42
CA ALA A 359 -3.06 17.62 15.69
C ALA A 359 -3.74 16.33 16.20
N THR A 360 -3.39 15.17 15.62
CA THR A 360 -3.93 13.87 16.06
C THR A 360 -3.36 13.46 17.42
N LEU A 361 -2.10 13.81 17.70
CA LEU A 361 -1.49 13.58 19.01
C LEU A 361 -2.20 14.35 20.12
N LYS A 362 -2.59 15.59 19.84
CA LYS A 362 -3.39 16.40 20.77
C LYS A 362 -4.75 15.76 21.06
N GLU A 363 -5.43 15.26 20.03
CA GLU A 363 -6.72 14.56 20.20
C GLU A 363 -6.57 13.31 21.08
N LEU A 364 -5.52 12.51 20.87
CA LEU A 364 -5.22 11.35 21.71
C LEU A 364 -4.95 11.75 23.16
N TRP A 365 -4.22 12.84 23.37
CA TRP A 365 -3.94 13.35 24.70
C TRP A 365 -5.20 13.78 25.45
N ASP A 366 -6.08 14.52 24.76
CA ASP A 366 -7.35 15.02 25.29
C ASP A 366 -8.32 13.88 25.62
N THR A 367 -8.23 12.75 24.91
CA THR A 367 -9.03 11.53 25.15
C THR A 367 -8.38 10.56 26.16
N GLY A 368 -7.26 10.94 26.77
CA GLY A 368 -6.57 10.15 27.81
C GLY A 368 -5.61 9.08 27.29
N LYS A 369 -5.49 8.88 25.97
CA LYS A 369 -4.52 7.98 25.34
C LYS A 369 -3.15 8.67 25.21
N ARG A 370 -2.37 8.71 26.30
CA ARG A 370 -1.14 9.54 26.41
C ARG A 370 0.18 8.81 26.22
N GLU A 371 0.17 7.49 26.05
CA GLU A 371 1.39 6.67 26.00
C GLU A 371 2.30 7.08 24.83
N GLY A 372 3.54 7.49 25.14
CA GLY A 372 4.51 7.96 24.14
C GLY A 372 4.21 9.35 23.54
N VAL A 373 3.07 9.95 23.85
CA VAL A 373 2.65 11.26 23.34
C VAL A 373 3.28 12.37 24.16
N LYS A 374 3.82 13.40 23.50
CA LYS A 374 4.42 14.57 24.16
C LYS A 374 3.70 15.86 23.74
N GLU A 375 3.51 16.78 24.68
CA GLU A 375 2.84 18.06 24.41
C GLU A 375 3.60 18.94 23.40
N GLU A 376 4.92 18.83 23.37
CA GLU A 376 5.78 19.56 22.42
C GLU A 376 5.50 19.21 20.95
N ASP A 377 4.96 18.01 20.70
CA ASP A 377 4.69 17.55 19.34
C ASP A 377 3.32 18.02 18.80
N PHE A 378 2.45 18.63 19.62
CA PHE A 378 1.10 19.03 19.20
C PHE A 378 1.07 20.08 18.08
N GLY A 379 2.11 20.93 18.02
CA GLY A 379 2.27 21.95 16.98
C GLY A 379 3.04 21.49 15.74
N ARG A 380 3.45 20.21 15.69
CA ARG A 380 4.26 19.68 14.59
C ARG A 380 3.40 19.26 13.41
N GLY A 381 4.01 19.32 12.24
CA GLY A 381 3.49 18.64 11.05
C GLY A 381 3.57 17.12 11.18
N GLY A 382 3.44 16.42 10.05
CA GLY A 382 3.67 15.00 10.00
C GLY A 382 5.12 14.65 10.38
N HIS A 383 5.29 13.83 11.41
CA HIS A 383 6.59 13.35 11.88
C HIS A 383 6.51 11.87 12.26
N ILE A 384 7.67 11.21 12.39
CA ILE A 384 7.73 9.81 12.80
C ILE A 384 7.60 9.72 14.31
N VAL A 385 6.60 8.97 14.78
CA VAL A 385 6.33 8.74 16.21
C VAL A 385 6.81 7.38 16.70
N GLU A 386 6.99 6.43 15.78
CA GLU A 386 7.49 5.10 16.10
C GLU A 386 8.20 4.52 14.88
N TYR A 387 9.33 3.85 15.11
CA TYR A 387 10.12 3.19 14.08
C TYR A 387 10.75 1.93 14.65
N ALA A 388 10.41 0.77 14.09
CA ALA A 388 11.00 -0.50 14.50
C ALA A 388 10.84 -1.55 13.40
N THR A 389 11.31 -2.78 13.66
CA THR A 389 11.06 -3.90 12.74
C THR A 389 9.56 -4.14 12.57
N SER A 390 9.17 -4.68 11.42
CA SER A 390 7.76 -5.01 11.16
C SER A 390 7.19 -5.90 12.28
N GLU A 391 7.92 -6.94 12.72
CA GLU A 391 7.46 -7.83 13.80
C GLU A 391 7.28 -7.10 15.14
N GLU A 392 8.18 -6.18 15.49
CA GLU A 392 8.15 -5.46 16.76
C GLU A 392 6.99 -4.46 16.83
N ILE A 393 6.80 -3.66 15.77
CA ILE A 393 5.69 -2.71 15.66
C ILE A 393 4.36 -3.43 15.91
N TYR A 394 4.13 -4.61 15.32
CA TYR A 394 2.89 -5.35 15.51
C TYR A 394 2.74 -6.08 16.83
N ARG A 395 3.81 -6.70 17.34
CA ARG A 395 3.72 -7.50 18.57
C ARG A 395 3.64 -6.61 19.81
N ASN A 396 4.30 -5.47 19.78
CA ASN A 396 4.45 -4.62 20.94
C ASN A 396 4.50 -3.13 20.55
N PRO A 397 3.41 -2.58 19.98
CA PRO A 397 3.34 -1.16 19.66
C PRO A 397 3.51 -0.31 20.93
N GLN A 398 4.46 0.63 20.93
CA GLN A 398 4.76 1.44 22.10
C GLN A 398 3.93 2.74 22.14
N HIS A 399 3.67 3.35 20.98
CA HIS A 399 3.05 4.66 20.92
C HIS A 399 1.51 4.56 20.83
N ALA A 400 0.78 5.41 21.56
CA ALA A 400 -0.68 5.39 21.63
C ALA A 400 -1.36 5.50 20.25
N TYR A 401 -0.78 6.31 19.36
CA TYR A 401 -1.25 6.43 17.97
C TYR A 401 -1.06 5.13 17.18
N THR A 402 0.07 4.45 17.32
CA THR A 402 0.32 3.15 16.65
C THR A 402 -0.68 2.10 17.13
N LYS A 403 -0.95 2.04 18.45
CA LYS A 403 -1.99 1.17 19.02
C LYS A 403 -3.36 1.46 18.42
N ARG A 404 -3.76 2.74 18.34
CA ARG A 404 -5.02 3.17 17.69
C ARG A 404 -5.10 2.73 16.23
N LEU A 405 -4.02 2.86 15.47
CA LEU A 405 -4.00 2.43 14.06
C LEU A 405 -4.19 0.92 13.94
N MET A 406 -3.58 0.12 14.83
CA MET A 406 -3.74 -1.34 14.84
C MET A 406 -5.14 -1.77 15.26
N GLU A 407 -5.71 -1.15 16.29
CA GLU A 407 -7.10 -1.36 16.74
C GLU A 407 -8.12 -1.07 15.62
N ALA A 408 -7.79 -0.19 14.67
CA ALA A 408 -8.68 0.18 13.59
C ALA A 408 -8.68 -0.82 12.43
N ILE A 409 -7.72 -1.74 12.34
CA ILE A 409 -7.63 -2.68 11.22
C ILE A 409 -8.82 -3.64 11.25
N PRO A 410 -9.66 -3.70 10.20
CA PRO A 410 -10.74 -4.67 10.12
C PRO A 410 -10.15 -6.07 10.00
N ASP A 411 -10.22 -6.86 11.08
CA ASP A 411 -9.93 -8.29 11.01
C ASP A 411 -11.24 -9.02 10.71
N PRO A 412 -11.40 -9.65 9.55
CA PRO A 412 -12.55 -10.50 9.26
C PRO A 412 -12.45 -11.84 10.03
N ASP A 413 -12.12 -11.80 11.32
CA ASP A 413 -12.12 -12.97 12.17
C ASP A 413 -13.55 -13.53 12.22
N ILE A 414 -13.65 -14.82 11.94
CA ILE A 414 -14.91 -15.56 11.95
C ILE A 414 -15.60 -15.41 13.32
N GLU A 415 -14.82 -15.31 14.41
CA GLU A 415 -15.37 -15.17 15.75
C GLU A 415 -16.08 -13.82 15.94
N ASP A 416 -15.54 -12.74 15.39
CA ASP A 416 -16.15 -11.40 15.48
C ASP A 416 -17.37 -11.28 14.54
N ILE A 417 -17.31 -11.89 13.35
CA ILE A 417 -18.49 -12.02 12.49
C ILE A 417 -19.59 -12.79 13.23
N ARG A 418 -19.24 -13.86 13.95
CA ARG A 418 -20.19 -14.66 14.73
C ARG A 418 -20.82 -13.83 15.86
N LYS A 419 -20.03 -13.11 16.67
CA LYS A 419 -20.54 -12.23 17.74
C LYS A 419 -21.50 -11.17 17.19
N ARG A 420 -21.13 -10.52 16.08
CA ARG A 420 -21.97 -9.52 15.41
C ARG A 420 -23.31 -10.09 14.94
N VAL A 421 -23.29 -11.24 14.28
CA VAL A 421 -24.51 -11.89 13.75
C VAL A 421 -25.38 -12.43 14.88
N GLN A 422 -24.79 -12.86 16.00
CA GLN A 422 -25.50 -13.38 17.18
C GLN A 422 -26.01 -12.27 18.13
N GLY A 423 -25.50 -11.04 18.01
CA GLY A 423 -26.07 -9.84 18.65
C GLY A 423 -25.33 -9.34 19.89
N ASP A 424 -24.12 -9.82 20.19
CA ASP A 424 -23.44 -9.51 21.46
C ASP A 424 -22.69 -8.16 21.48
N ASP A 425 -22.28 -7.61 20.32
CA ASP A 425 -21.42 -6.42 20.26
C ASP A 425 -22.14 -5.08 20.05
N PHE A 426 -23.48 -5.04 20.05
CA PHE A 426 -24.23 -3.77 19.99
C PHE A 426 -25.22 -3.56 21.14
N ALA A 427 -25.27 -4.47 22.12
CA ALA A 427 -26.14 -4.34 23.30
C ALA A 427 -25.49 -3.61 24.50
N SER A 428 -24.25 -3.12 24.38
CA SER A 428 -23.55 -2.39 25.45
C SER A 428 -23.56 -0.85 25.29
N GLY A 429 -24.45 -0.31 24.46
CA GLY A 429 -24.78 1.11 24.43
C GLY A 429 -26.26 1.28 24.72
N SER A 430 -26.59 1.73 25.94
CA SER A 430 -27.95 1.86 26.47
C SER A 430 -28.95 2.40 25.45
N LEU A 431 -30.06 1.68 25.25
CA LEU A 431 -31.41 2.25 25.24
C LEU A 431 -32.40 1.10 25.39
N ALA A 432 -33.20 1.23 26.45
CA ALA A 432 -34.16 0.24 26.91
C ALA A 432 -35.16 -0.15 25.82
N ARG A 433 -35.54 -1.42 25.83
CA ARG A 433 -36.77 -1.92 25.22
C ARG A 433 -37.96 -1.09 25.73
N VAL A 434 -38.75 -0.56 24.80
CA VAL A 434 -40.18 -0.30 24.97
C VAL A 434 -40.89 -0.85 23.76
#